data_AF-A0A931W5P1-F1
#
_entry.id   AF-A0A931W5P1-F1
#
_cell.length_a   1.000
_cell.length_b   1.000
_cell.length_c   1.000
_cell.angle_alpha   90.00
_cell.angle_beta   90.00
_cell.angle_gamma   90.00
#
_symmetry.space_group_name_H-M   'P 1'
#
loop_
_entity.id
_entity.type
_entity.pdbx_description
1 polymer ?
#
loop_
_entity_poly.entity_id
_entity_poly.type
_entity_poly.pdbx_seq_one_letter_code
_entity_poly.pdbx_strand_id
1 'polypeptide(L)' 'MEATLSENVSSIPGPLPARMLNEFVYCLRLAYLMWVQGEWAESADTVDGKFQRRRVNQEPTRRKAEAAEQAEEERE' A
#
# COMPACT_ATOMS: atom_id res chain seq x y z
N MET A 1 18.24 27.38 11.62
CA MET A 1 17.51 26.46 12.54
C MET A 1 16.48 25.67 11.74
N GLU A 2 16.92 24.97 10.67
CA GLU A 2 16.02 24.26 9.72
C GLU A 2 16.58 22.90 9.26
N ALA A 3 17.77 22.49 9.73
CA ALA A 3 18.46 21.31 9.21
C ALA A 3 18.08 19.98 9.88
N THR A 4 17.23 19.96 10.92
CA THR A 4 16.87 18.72 11.64
C THR A 4 15.62 18.02 11.11
N LEU A 5 14.88 18.62 10.18
CA LEU A 5 13.65 18.01 9.65
C LEU A 5 13.91 17.04 8.49
N SER A 6 15.01 17.23 7.74
CA SER A 6 15.26 16.50 6.49
C SER A 6 15.89 15.11 6.68
N GLU A 7 16.66 14.89 7.73
CA GLU A 7 17.37 13.61 7.93
C GLU A 7 16.44 12.50 8.45
N ASN A 8 15.31 12.84 9.09
CA ASN A 8 14.43 11.85 9.71
C ASN A 8 13.43 11.19 8.76
N VAL A 9 13.16 11.75 7.58
CA VAL A 9 12.12 11.23 6.66
C VAL A 9 12.47 9.84 6.13
N SER A 10 13.77 9.53 5.94
CA SER A 10 14.25 8.21 5.52
C SER A 10 13.99 7.11 6.57
N SER A 11 13.84 7.48 7.85
CA SER A 11 13.61 6.55 8.95
C SER A 11 12.14 6.23 9.22
N ILE A 12 11.22 6.94 8.55
CA ILE A 12 9.78 6.74 8.74
C ILE A 12 9.36 5.49 7.97
N PRO A 13 8.76 4.48 8.62
CA PRO A 13 8.24 3.31 7.92
C PRO A 13 7.16 3.73 6.91
N GLY A 14 7.01 2.91 5.86
CA GLY A 14 6.00 3.15 4.83
C GLY A 14 4.57 3.29 5.40
N PRO A 15 3.64 3.84 4.60
CA PRO A 15 2.28 4.11 5.06
C PRO A 15 1.58 2.82 5.53
N LEU A 16 0.94 2.88 6.68
CA LEU A 16 0.15 1.78 7.22
C LEU A 16 -1.16 1.65 6.42
N PRO A 17 -1.60 0.43 6.05
CA PRO A 17 -2.90 0.23 5.42
C PRO A 17 -4.03 0.76 6.30
N ALA A 18 -5.00 1.47 5.71
CA ALA A 18 -6.13 2.04 6.44
C ALA A 18 -6.90 1.02 7.28
N ARG A 19 -6.99 -0.24 6.81
CA ARG A 19 -7.63 -1.30 7.58
C ARG A 19 -6.90 -1.60 8.89
N MET A 20 -5.56 -1.62 8.90
CA MET A 20 -4.82 -1.93 10.12
C MET A 20 -5.00 -0.84 11.17
N LEU A 21 -5.13 0.42 10.74
CA LEU A 21 -5.52 1.51 11.63
C LEU A 21 -6.92 1.28 12.23
N ASN A 22 -7.90 0.88 11.41
CA ASN A 22 -9.25 0.55 11.86
C ASN A 22 -9.25 -0.59 12.91
N GLU A 23 -8.54 -1.70 12.62
CA GLU A 23 -8.48 -2.82 13.56
C GLU A 23 -7.75 -2.45 14.86
N PHE A 24 -6.71 -1.61 14.81
CA PHE A 24 -5.98 -1.17 15.99
C PHE A 24 -6.85 -0.33 16.93
N VAL A 25 -7.64 0.59 16.36
CA VAL A 25 -8.59 1.42 17.12
C VAL A 25 -9.74 0.58 17.66
N TYR A 26 -10.23 -0.40 16.88
CA TYR A 26 -11.32 -1.27 17.29
C TYR A 26 -10.91 -2.25 18.40
N CYS A 27 -9.81 -2.99 18.20
CA CYS A 27 -9.27 -3.93 19.17
C CYS A 27 -7.79 -4.24 18.90
N LEU A 28 -6.93 -3.80 19.82
CA LEU A 28 -5.48 -4.05 19.82
C LEU A 28 -5.11 -5.53 19.63
N ARG A 29 -5.87 -6.45 20.27
CA ARG A 29 -5.61 -7.90 20.15
C ARG A 29 -5.86 -8.40 18.74
N LEU A 30 -6.94 -7.95 18.11
CA LEU A 30 -7.29 -8.35 16.74
C LEU A 30 -6.22 -7.84 15.75
N ALA A 31 -5.81 -6.57 15.89
CA ALA A 31 -4.73 -6.00 15.11
C ALA A 31 -3.41 -6.79 15.24
N TYR A 32 -3.06 -7.23 16.46
CA TYR A 32 -1.87 -8.06 16.68
C TYR A 32 -1.93 -9.40 15.93
N LEU A 33 -3.06 -10.11 16.02
CA LEU A 33 -3.23 -11.40 15.33
C LEU A 33 -3.14 -11.22 13.81
N MET A 34 -3.81 -10.20 13.26
CA MET A 34 -3.87 -10.01 11.81
C MET A 34 -2.58 -9.44 11.21
N TRP A 35 -1.90 -8.53 11.90
CA TRP A 35 -0.72 -7.84 11.37
C TRP A 35 0.59 -8.50 11.78
N VAL A 36 0.77 -8.75 13.08
CA VAL A 36 2.04 -9.25 13.62
C VAL A 36 2.15 -10.76 13.43
N GLN A 37 1.07 -11.49 13.68
CA GLN A 37 1.04 -12.95 13.50
C GLN A 37 0.63 -13.37 12.07
N GLY A 38 0.11 -12.45 11.25
CA GLY A 38 -0.31 -12.75 9.88
C GLY A 38 -1.57 -13.62 9.79
N GLU A 39 -2.33 -13.73 10.88
CA GLU A 39 -3.55 -14.53 10.94
C GLU A 39 -4.72 -13.77 10.31
N TRP A 40 -4.95 -14.04 9.02
CA TRP A 40 -5.98 -13.37 8.24
C TRP A 40 -6.83 -14.36 7.45
N ALA A 41 -8.16 -14.17 7.49
CA ALA A 41 -9.11 -14.84 6.62
C ALA A 41 -9.90 -13.82 5.79
N GLU A 42 -10.07 -14.09 4.50
CA GLU A 42 -10.90 -13.24 3.65
C GLU A 42 -12.39 -13.43 3.96
N SER A 43 -13.12 -12.33 4.11
CA SER A 43 -14.59 -12.36 4.16
C SER A 43 -15.18 -12.44 2.75
N ALA A 44 -16.43 -12.87 2.63
CA ALA A 44 -17.17 -12.86 1.36
C ALA A 44 -17.14 -11.47 0.69
N ASP A 45 -17.34 -10.40 1.47
CA ASP A 45 -17.30 -9.02 0.98
C ASP A 45 -15.91 -8.62 0.46
N THR A 46 -14.84 -9.13 1.09
CA THR A 46 -13.45 -8.86 0.66
C THR A 46 -13.17 -9.52 -0.68
N VAL A 47 -13.63 -10.76 -0.86
CA VAL A 47 -13.47 -11.52 -2.12
C VAL A 47 -14.26 -10.85 -3.24
N ASP A 48 -15.52 -10.51 -2.99
CA ASP A 48 -16.38 -9.86 -3.98
C ASP A 48 -15.83 -8.47 -4.36
N GLY A 49 -15.43 -7.66 -3.37
CA GLY A 49 -14.82 -6.36 -3.60
C GLY A 49 -13.54 -6.43 -4.44
N LYS A 50 -12.71 -7.46 -4.25
CA LYS A 50 -11.53 -7.70 -5.11
C LYS A 50 -11.93 -8.00 -6.55
N PHE A 51 -12.96 -8.82 -6.75
CA PHE A 51 -13.45 -9.15 -8.08
C PHE A 51 -13.98 -7.91 -8.81
N GLN A 52 -14.84 -7.13 -8.14
CA GLN A 52 -15.42 -5.91 -8.70
C GLN A 52 -14.34 -4.86 -9.05
N ARG A 53 -13.33 -4.69 -8.20
CA ARG A 53 -12.25 -3.69 -8.39
C ARG A 53 -11.08 -4.19 -9.23
N ARG A 54 -11.13 -5.42 -9.76
CA ARG A 54 -10.01 -6.04 -10.48
C ARG A 54 -9.50 -5.18 -11.64
N ARG A 55 -10.39 -4.52 -12.38
CA ARG A 55 -10.02 -3.70 -13.54
C ARG A 55 -9.26 -2.44 -13.16
N VAL A 56 -9.69 -1.73 -12.12
CA VAL A 56 -9.06 -0.46 -11.72
C VAL A 56 -7.77 -0.67 -10.92
N ASN A 57 -7.62 -1.84 -10.28
CA ASN A 57 -6.39 -2.21 -9.58
C ASN A 57 -5.27 -2.67 -10.53
N GLN A 58 -5.55 -2.85 -11.83
CA GLN A 58 -4.50 -3.09 -12.82
C GLN A 58 -3.76 -1.78 -13.10
N GLU A 59 -2.44 -1.86 -13.27
CA GLU A 59 -1.67 -0.68 -13.67
C GLU A 59 -2.20 -0.14 -15.02
N PRO A 60 -2.35 1.17 -15.17
CA PRO A 60 -2.79 1.75 -16.43
C PRO A 60 -1.77 1.39 -17.51
N THR A 61 -2.20 0.68 -18.55
CA THR A 61 -1.36 0.28 -19.69
C THR A 61 -0.67 1.47 -20.34
N ARG A 62 -1.35 2.62 -20.39
CA ARG A 62 -0.78 3.88 -20.88
C ARG A 62 0.43 4.35 -20.06
N ARG A 63 0.34 4.26 -18.73
CA ARG A 63 1.43 4.68 -17.83
C ARG A 63 2.65 3.77 -17.94
N LYS A 64 2.43 2.48 -18.23
CA LYS A 64 3.49 1.53 -18.55
C LYS A 64 4.17 1.84 -19.88
N ALA A 65 3.40 2.22 -20.90
CA ALA A 65 3.95 2.62 -22.20
C ALA A 65 4.77 3.92 -22.07
N GLU A 66 4.25 4.93 -21.38
CA GLU A 66 4.94 6.21 -21.13
C GLU A 66 6.22 6.00 -20.30
N ALA A 67 6.20 5.13 -19.28
CA ALA A 67 7.39 4.81 -18.49
C ALA A 67 8.44 3.99 -19.27
N ALA A 68 8.01 3.17 -20.23
CA ALA A 68 8.93 2.42 -21.10
C ALA A 68 9.60 3.33 -22.12
N GLU A 69 8.84 4.28 -22.70
CA GLU A 69 9.34 5.29 -23.64
C GLU A 69 10.35 6.23 -22.95
N GLN A 70 10.05 6.68 -21.73
CA GLN A 70 10.98 7.48 -20.92
C GLN A 70 12.26 6.73 -20.55
N ALA A 71 12.17 5.43 -20.25
CA ALA A 71 13.34 4.61 -19.92
C ALA A 71 14.23 4.29 -21.15
N GLU A 72 13.69 4.41 -22.36
CA GLU A 72 14.42 4.28 -23.62
C GLU A 72 15.13 5.60 -23.97
N GLU A 73 14.44 6.73 -23.79
CA GLU A 73 14.99 8.09 -24.00
C GLU A 73 16.09 8.45 -22.98
N GLU A 74 16.02 7.97 -21.74
CA GLU A 74 17.10 8.14 -20.74
C GLU A 74 18.34 7.24 -20.98
N ARG A 75 18.24 6.25 -21.87
CA ARG A 75 19.36 5.37 -22.25
C ARG A 75 20.12 5.84 -23.49
N GLU A 76 19.54 6.74 -24.28
CA GLU A 76 20.19 7.45 -25.38
C GLU A 76 20.94 8.70 -24.89
#